data_AF-A4YJL7-F1
#
_entry.id   AF-A4YJL7-F1
#
_cell.length_a   1.000
_cell.length_b   1.000
_cell.length_c   1.000
_cell.angle_alpha   90.00
_cell.angle_beta   90.00
_cell.angle_gamma   90.00
#
_symmetry.space_group_name_H-M   'P 1'
#
loop_
_entity.id
_entity.type
_entity.pdbx_description
1 polymer ?
#
loop_
_entity_poly.entity_id
_entity_poly.type
_entity_poly.pdbx_seq_one_letter_code
_entity_poly.pdbx_strand_id
1 'polypeptide(L)' 'MDTQRSDDFIRNRIKVGKPGAMPAFGEAFTDVQIDAIIAYIRALKPD' A
#
# COMPACT_ATOMS: atom_id res chain seq x y z
N MET A 1 4.11 -10.50 6.25
CA MET A 1 3.79 -10.72 4.82
C MET A 1 5.03 -10.43 3.97
N ASP A 2 5.73 -11.47 3.49
CA ASP A 2 6.89 -11.33 2.60
C ASP A 2 6.46 -11.14 1.13
N THR A 3 5.89 -9.96 0.81
CA THR A 3 5.53 -9.63 -0.58
C THR A 3 6.77 -9.20 -1.38
N GLN A 4 7.08 -9.92 -2.46
CA GLN A 4 8.18 -9.58 -3.40
C GLN A 4 7.90 -8.33 -4.27
N ARG A 5 6.70 -7.74 -4.16
CA ARG A 5 6.33 -6.51 -4.90
C ARG A 5 7.14 -5.32 -4.40
N SER A 6 7.54 -4.40 -5.27
CA SER A 6 8.24 -3.17 -4.89
C SER A 6 7.34 -2.19 -4.13
N ASP A 7 7.95 -1.26 -3.41
CA ASP A 7 7.22 -0.21 -2.69
C ASP A 7 6.41 0.67 -3.65
N ASP A 8 6.93 0.97 -4.84
CA ASP A 8 6.19 1.73 -5.86
C ASP A 8 4.94 0.99 -6.35
N PHE A 9 5.02 -0.33 -6.49
CA PHE A 9 3.85 -1.13 -6.83
C PHE A 9 2.80 -1.04 -5.72
N ILE A 10 3.21 -1.16 -4.45
CA ILE A 10 2.32 -1.08 -3.30
C ILE A 10 1.71 0.33 -3.19
N ARG A 11 2.52 1.38 -3.36
CA ARG A 11 2.08 2.79 -3.39
C ARG A 11 1.01 3.00 -4.45
N ASN A 12 1.27 2.58 -5.69
CA ASN A 12 0.30 2.70 -6.77
C ASN A 12 -0.97 1.91 -6.47
N ARG A 13 -0.84 0.72 -5.88
CA ARG A 13 -1.99 -0.11 -5.49
C ARG A 13 -2.86 0.55 -4.42
N ILE A 14 -2.26 1.24 -3.45
CA ILE A 14 -2.99 2.00 -2.43
C ILE A 14 -3.64 3.24 -3.05
N LYS A 15 -2.92 3.99 -3.89
CA LYS A 15 -3.43 5.22 -4.50
C LYS A 15 -4.60 4.97 -5.45
N VAL A 16 -4.45 4.00 -6.35
CA VAL A 16 -5.40 3.76 -7.46
C VAL A 16 -6.36 2.60 -7.15
N GLY A 17 -6.02 1.73 -6.20
CA GLY A 17 -6.80 0.54 -5.89
C GLY A 17 -6.65 -0.57 -6.93
N LYS A 18 -7.62 -1.48 -6.91
CA LYS A 18 -7.81 -2.56 -7.89
C LYS A 18 -9.32 -2.69 -8.15
N PRO A 19 -9.81 -2.32 -9.33
CA PRO A 19 -11.23 -2.43 -9.66
C PRO A 19 -11.82 -3.79 -9.28
N GLY A 20 -12.95 -3.77 -8.57
CA GLY A 20 -13.65 -4.98 -8.11
C GLY A 20 -13.02 -5.72 -6.92
N ALA A 21 -11.90 -5.26 -6.36
CA ALA A 21 -11.24 -5.94 -5.23
C ALA A 21 -10.72 -5.00 -4.14
N MET A 22 -10.27 -3.79 -4.51
CA MET A 22 -9.70 -2.81 -3.57
C MET A 22 -10.07 -1.39 -4.02
N PRO A 23 -10.69 -0.58 -3.15
CA PRO A 23 -10.94 0.83 -3.44
C PRO A 23 -9.64 1.65 -3.53
N ALA A 24 -9.70 2.79 -4.20
CA ALA A 24 -8.62 3.77 -4.27
C ALA A 24 -8.57 4.60 -2.97
N PHE A 25 -7.37 4.82 -2.43
CA PHE A 25 -7.17 5.65 -1.24
C PHE A 25 -6.29 6.89 -1.51
N GLY A 26 -5.96 7.18 -2.78
CA GLY A 26 -5.09 8.30 -3.14
C GLY A 26 -5.65 9.68 -2.82
N GLU A 27 -6.97 9.81 -2.65
CA GLU A 27 -7.63 11.06 -2.22
C GLU A 27 -7.86 11.11 -0.70
N ALA A 28 -7.75 9.97 -0.02
CA ALA A 28 -7.99 9.84 1.43
C ALA A 28 -6.72 10.06 2.26
N PHE A 29 -5.55 9.75 1.70
CA PHE A 29 -4.26 9.86 2.38
C PHE A 29 -3.26 10.69 1.58
N THR A 30 -2.44 11.45 2.30
CA THR A 30 -1.27 12.13 1.71
C THR A 30 -0.17 11.13 1.35
N ASP A 31 0.76 11.50 0.47
CA ASP A 31 1.87 10.63 0.07
C ASP A 31 2.72 10.18 1.28
N VAL A 32 2.94 11.07 2.26
CA VAL A 32 3.67 10.74 3.50
C VAL A 32 2.93 9.69 4.34
N GLN A 33 1.60 9.78 4.42
CA GLN A 33 0.79 8.77 5.12
C GLN A 33 0.79 7.42 4.39
N ILE A 34 0.77 7.44 3.06
CA ILE A 34 0.88 6.22 2.25
C ILE A 34 2.24 5.55 2.45
N ASP A 35 3.32 6.32 2.52
CA ASP A 35 4.66 5.79 2.80
C ASP A 35 4.73 5.17 4.21
N ALA A 36 4.08 5.77 5.21
CA ALA A 36 3.97 5.18 6.55
C ALA A 36 3.18 3.84 6.54
N ILE A 37 2.12 3.74 5.74
CA ILE A 37 1.38 2.48 5.55
C ILE A 37 2.27 1.41 4.91
N ILE A 38 3.07 1.78 3.89
CA ILE A 38 4.01 0.84 3.25
C ILE A 38 5.04 0.34 4.27
N ALA A 39 5.63 1.25 5.06
CA ALA A 39 6.56 0.89 6.12
C ALA A 39 5.93 -0.07 7.14
N TYR A 40 4.67 0.18 7.54
CA TYR A 40 3.92 -0.74 8.40
C TYR A 40 3.75 -2.12 7.75
N ILE A 41 3.31 -2.19 6.49
CA ILE A 41 3.14 -3.45 5.75
C ILE A 41 4.46 -4.24 5.69
N ARG A 42 5.60 -3.58 5.49
CA ARG A 42 6.93 -4.21 5.47
C ARG A 42 7.35 -4.75 6.82
N ALA A 43 6.95 -4.10 7.92
CA ALA A 43 7.24 -4.53 9.27
C ALA A 43 6.36 -5.70 9.75
N LEU A 44 5.26 -6.01 9.04
CA LEU A 44 4.41 -7.15 9.38
C LEU A 44 5.17 -8.47 9.20
N LYS A 45 5.50 -9.12 10.31
CA LYS A 45 6.03 -10.48 10.29
C LYS A 45 4.96 -11.45 9.76
N PRO A 46 5.34 -12.53 9.06
CA PRO A 46 4.42 -13.64 8.86
C PRO A 46 4.11 -14.25 10.23
N ASP A 47 2.82 -14.47 10.51
CA ASP A 47 2.38 -15.33 11.62
C ASP A 47 2.66 -16.80 11.30
#